data_AF-A0A6P8BMD3-F1
#
_entry.id   AF-A0A6P8BMD3-F1
#
_cell.length_a   1.000
_cell.length_b   1.000
_cell.length_c   1.000
_cell.angle_alpha   90.00
_cell.angle_beta   90.00
_cell.angle_gamma   90.00
#
_symmetry.space_group_name_H-M   'P 1'
#
loop_
_entity.id
_entity.type
_entity.pdbx_description
1 polymer ?
#
loop_
_entity_poly.entity_id
_entity_poly.type
_entity_poly.pdbx_seq_one_letter_code
_entity_poly.pdbx_strand_id
1 'polypeptide(L)'
;MASTAEPAMRAAFATLCRPCSRYMTAQLAHRAASRRICTVPSKTSRAGASSSAQHKSSSTPLNCQHEAARSSLPAGPVKKSYASYSSSAADAPAPTKTETKLSQDDLFHPMSESPIPSMRQRAAYIRQHAYCPHPDHRMSRVTPDGEVQPPSENATQSPAHVDFECPDCGVPVYCSKEHWMDHYEQHLEICDVLKQINEDDHDLRSGRFFPEFQYAGPQLEEAMVNMESWDTFLYTRAFNAINSDRGMRQATRLLTYPVTIGSVLHELSPYNIRKGGRLTTEGLKSFSALRYTLHPPRSGGDGSIKGLRPEAPPARIFVLGARAESSLPRDVWVQLAHLFPRQRLHLIMIGPESMLNRDDEFPLPPRTPSNPYGAVVEDRVWPTMKISTIVDYYHNIHRTGHFAPYDPYFDCFVLFHPGLGHPASAHEWSETVPMLLETKAPIIVTGYTQFDMERDIAWVNKTAAGEFDILLEPGENKFRSLRWDLNDLDPQDVSSGNWGVWAMRGKRYETTTKGAEA
;
A
#
# COMPACT_ATOMS: atom_id res chain seq x y z
N MET A 1 61.32 -19.75 -19.34
CA MET A 1 60.55 -20.53 -18.34
C MET A 1 59.34 -21.11 -19.04
N ALA A 2 59.22 -22.44 -19.05
CA ALA A 2 58.10 -23.13 -19.65
C ALA A 2 56.82 -22.89 -18.84
N SER A 3 55.68 -22.78 -19.52
CA SER A 3 54.36 -23.01 -18.94
C SER A 3 53.52 -23.75 -19.98
N THR A 4 53.61 -25.07 -19.93
CA THR A 4 52.69 -26.01 -20.57
C THR A 4 51.41 -26.09 -19.75
N ALA A 5 50.32 -25.55 -20.30
CA ALA A 5 48.93 -25.88 -19.95
C ALA A 5 48.14 -25.80 -21.25
N GLU A 6 48.14 -26.86 -22.05
CA GLU A 6 47.20 -27.99 -22.08
C GLU A 6 46.06 -27.77 -23.11
N PRO A 7 46.00 -28.59 -24.18
CA PRO A 7 45.01 -28.49 -25.25
C PRO A 7 43.55 -28.76 -24.82
N ALA A 8 43.32 -29.17 -23.56
CA ALA A 8 41.99 -29.41 -22.99
C ALA A 8 41.13 -28.12 -22.89
N MET A 9 41.74 -26.96 -22.64
CA MET A 9 40.99 -25.70 -22.58
C MET A 9 40.42 -25.28 -23.92
N ARG A 10 41.08 -25.58 -25.05
CA ARG A 10 40.58 -25.21 -26.39
C ARG A 10 39.38 -26.06 -26.82
N ALA A 11 39.25 -27.29 -26.32
CA ALA A 11 38.09 -28.14 -26.61
C ALA A 11 36.83 -27.71 -25.83
N ALA A 12 36.97 -27.14 -24.64
CA ALA A 12 35.85 -26.70 -23.81
C ALA A 12 35.16 -25.41 -24.32
N PHE A 13 35.84 -24.60 -25.14
CA PHE A 13 35.27 -23.36 -25.70
C PHE A 13 34.54 -23.54 -27.03
N ALA A 14 34.45 -24.77 -27.56
CA ALA A 14 33.77 -25.05 -28.83
C ALA A 14 32.25 -25.27 -28.69
N THR A 15 31.70 -25.33 -27.47
CA THR A 15 30.29 -25.70 -27.22
C THR A 15 29.44 -24.62 -26.55
N LEU A 16 29.87 -23.35 -26.54
CA LEU A 16 29.11 -22.26 -25.91
C LEU A 16 28.62 -21.22 -26.93
N CYS A 17 27.34 -20.86 -26.80
CA CYS A 17 26.61 -19.92 -27.64
C CYS A 17 27.22 -18.51 -27.60
N ARG A 18 27.41 -17.88 -28.77
CA ARG A 18 28.10 -16.59 -28.99
C ARG A 18 27.63 -15.38 -28.14
N PRO A 19 26.39 -15.26 -27.64
CA PRO A 19 25.99 -14.12 -26.80
C PRO A 19 26.58 -14.14 -25.38
N CYS A 20 26.85 -15.32 -24.80
CA CYS A 20 27.31 -15.44 -23.41
C CYS A 20 28.80 -15.09 -23.21
N SER A 21 29.61 -15.19 -24.28
CA SER A 21 31.05 -14.85 -24.24
C SER A 21 31.32 -13.34 -24.07
N ARG A 22 30.39 -12.47 -24.51
CA ARG A 22 30.55 -11.01 -24.41
C ARG A 22 30.26 -10.45 -23.01
N TYR A 23 29.49 -11.17 -22.19
CA TYR A 23 29.13 -10.73 -20.84
C TYR A 23 30.27 -10.93 -19.83
N MET A 24 31.09 -11.97 -20.01
CA MET A 24 32.21 -12.30 -19.11
C MET A 24 33.47 -11.44 -19.35
N THR A 25 33.71 -10.97 -20.58
CA THR A 25 34.85 -10.08 -20.88
C THR A 25 34.66 -8.65 -20.40
N ALA A 26 33.41 -8.19 -20.21
CA ALA A 26 33.10 -6.86 -19.67
C ALA A 26 33.36 -6.76 -18.15
N GLN A 27 33.21 -7.85 -17.39
CA GLN A 27 33.41 -7.84 -15.93
C GLN A 27 34.88 -7.91 -15.48
N LEU A 28 35.80 -8.37 -16.35
CA LEU A 28 37.24 -8.44 -16.01
C LEU A 28 37.99 -7.12 -16.27
N ALA A 29 37.41 -6.16 -17.01
CA ALA A 29 38.06 -4.89 -17.33
C ALA A 29 37.95 -3.81 -16.23
N HIS A 30 37.07 -3.97 -15.23
CA HIS A 30 36.84 -2.94 -14.20
C HIS A 30 37.60 -3.11 -12.88
N ARG A 31 38.52 -4.08 -12.79
CA ARG A 31 39.27 -4.36 -11.54
C ARG A 31 40.75 -3.96 -11.55
N ALA A 32 41.22 -3.18 -12.52
CA ALA A 32 42.60 -2.72 -12.56
C ALA A 32 42.74 -1.24 -12.94
N ALA A 33 42.54 -0.33 -11.98
CA ALA A 33 43.21 0.98 -11.99
C ALA A 33 43.10 1.66 -10.60
N SER A 34 44.18 1.62 -9.83
CA SER A 34 44.44 2.59 -8.77
C SER A 34 45.91 3.00 -8.80
N ARG A 35 46.13 4.30 -8.53
CA ARG A 35 47.38 5.03 -8.26
C ARG A 35 48.19 5.53 -9.47
N ARG A 36 48.33 6.87 -9.55
CA ARG A 36 49.63 7.56 -9.50
C ARG A 36 49.50 9.03 -9.11
N ILE A 37 50.56 9.49 -8.46
CA ILE A 37 50.89 10.76 -7.80
C ILE A 37 51.46 11.77 -8.82
N CYS A 38 51.35 13.09 -8.58
CA CYS A 38 52.36 14.16 -8.78
C CYS A 38 51.73 15.56 -8.56
N THR A 39 52.06 16.26 -7.47
CA THR A 39 53.01 17.41 -7.31
C THR A 39 52.56 18.78 -7.83
N VAL A 40 52.67 19.77 -6.92
CA VAL A 40 52.38 21.23 -6.98
C VAL A 40 53.31 21.99 -7.96
N PRO A 41 53.04 23.26 -8.35
CA PRO A 41 53.45 24.40 -7.50
C PRO A 41 52.48 25.61 -7.44
N SER A 42 52.74 26.40 -6.40
CA SER A 42 52.13 27.64 -5.91
C SER A 42 52.15 28.85 -6.85
N LYS A 43 51.21 29.81 -6.64
CA LYS A 43 51.48 31.26 -6.60
C LYS A 43 50.40 32.04 -5.83
N THR A 44 50.88 32.88 -4.91
CA THR A 44 50.29 33.97 -4.10
C THR A 44 49.52 35.02 -4.94
N SER A 45 48.48 35.74 -4.50
CA SER A 45 48.29 36.74 -3.43
C SER A 45 46.79 37.19 -3.50
N ARG A 46 46.09 37.90 -2.61
CA ARG A 46 46.41 38.97 -1.64
C ARG A 46 45.18 39.18 -0.73
N ALA A 47 45.44 39.85 0.40
CA ALA A 47 44.58 40.07 1.56
C ALA A 47 43.32 40.94 1.36
N GLY A 48 42.36 40.76 2.28
CA GLY A 48 41.31 41.72 2.65
C GLY A 48 40.76 41.36 4.03
N ALA A 49 41.08 42.17 5.04
CA ALA A 49 40.72 41.98 6.44
C ALA A 49 39.51 42.82 6.84
N SER A 50 38.67 42.32 7.76
CA SER A 50 37.92 43.16 8.71
C SER A 50 37.42 42.38 9.95
N SER A 51 38.05 42.72 11.09
CA SER A 51 37.53 42.90 12.46
C SER A 51 36.33 42.11 13.02
N SER A 52 36.65 41.22 13.96
CA SER A 52 36.23 41.17 15.39
C SER A 52 34.83 41.62 15.84
N ALA A 53 34.15 40.73 16.59
CA ALA A 53 33.64 41.01 17.94
C ALA A 53 33.44 39.70 18.72
N GLN A 54 34.23 39.50 19.79
CA GLN A 54 34.07 38.43 20.77
C GLN A 54 33.18 38.95 21.91
N HIS A 55 32.12 38.22 22.27
CA HIS A 55 31.47 38.34 23.57
C HIS A 55 31.75 37.08 24.39
N LYS A 56 32.47 37.25 25.50
CA LYS A 56 32.63 36.26 26.57
C LYS A 56 31.47 36.45 27.55
N SER A 57 30.74 35.39 27.87
CA SER A 57 29.97 35.28 29.11
C SER A 57 30.33 33.99 29.82
N SER A 58 30.86 34.16 31.02
CA SER A 58 31.16 33.15 32.01
C SER A 58 29.88 32.76 32.75
N SER A 59 29.57 31.47 32.87
CA SER A 59 28.76 30.97 33.98
C SER A 59 29.27 29.60 34.41
N THR A 60 29.56 29.52 35.70
CA THR A 60 29.99 28.39 36.52
C THR A 60 28.92 27.29 36.57
N PRO A 61 29.30 25.99 36.64
CA PRO A 61 28.35 24.91 36.76
C PRO A 61 27.98 24.66 38.23
N LEU A 62 26.67 24.54 38.50
CA LEU A 62 26.14 24.03 39.75
C LEU A 62 26.16 22.50 39.72
N ASN A 63 26.78 21.96 40.76
CA ASN A 63 26.94 20.54 41.05
C ASN A 63 25.66 20.05 41.77
N CYS A 64 24.92 19.13 41.17
CA CYS A 64 23.89 18.35 41.88
C CYS A 64 24.14 16.86 41.62
N GLN A 65 24.56 16.20 42.69
CA GLN A 65 24.72 14.75 42.80
C GLN A 65 23.33 14.10 42.81
N HIS A 66 23.10 13.10 41.96
CA HIS A 66 22.08 12.08 42.21
C HIS A 66 22.65 10.71 41.83
N GLU A 67 22.57 9.82 42.80
CA GLU A 67 23.14 8.49 42.86
C GLU A 67 22.59 7.57 41.77
N ALA A 68 23.48 6.96 41.00
CA ALA A 68 23.17 5.84 40.13
C ALA A 68 23.24 4.54 40.95
N ALA A 69 22.08 3.97 41.28
CA ALA A 69 21.98 2.61 41.77
C ALA A 69 22.34 1.63 40.65
N ARG A 70 23.57 1.12 40.67
CA ARG A 70 24.02 -0.03 39.88
C ARG A 70 23.45 -1.31 40.48
N SER A 71 22.60 -2.02 39.75
CA SER A 71 22.45 -3.47 39.91
C SER A 71 23.05 -4.17 38.70
N SER A 72 24.21 -4.77 38.92
CA SER A 72 24.94 -5.62 37.99
C SER A 72 24.39 -7.05 38.07
N LEU A 73 23.93 -7.59 36.94
CA LEU A 73 23.76 -9.03 36.74
C LEU A 73 24.85 -9.54 35.78
N PRO A 74 25.39 -10.75 35.99
CA PRO A 74 26.62 -11.21 35.33
C PRO A 74 26.37 -11.67 33.89
N ALA A 75 27.21 -11.20 32.97
CA ALA A 75 27.28 -11.67 31.60
C ALA A 75 27.93 -13.07 31.54
N GLY A 76 27.13 -14.09 31.25
CA GLY A 76 27.62 -15.41 30.83
C GLY A 76 28.01 -15.41 29.34
N PRO A 77 28.93 -16.28 28.91
CA PRO A 77 29.49 -16.23 27.55
C PRO A 77 28.49 -16.80 26.54
N VAL A 78 27.84 -15.93 25.77
CA VAL A 78 27.02 -16.35 24.63
C VAL A 78 27.95 -16.73 23.47
N LYS A 79 28.02 -18.03 23.20
CA LYS A 79 28.70 -18.60 22.03
C LYS A 79 28.13 -17.96 20.76
N LYS A 80 28.96 -17.24 20.01
CA LYS A 80 28.67 -16.74 18.67
C LYS A 80 28.55 -17.93 17.71
N SER A 81 27.33 -18.36 17.44
CA SER A 81 27.02 -19.18 16.28
C SER A 81 26.73 -18.24 15.11
N TYR A 82 27.79 -17.84 14.39
CA TYR A 82 27.62 -17.29 13.04
C TYR A 82 27.24 -18.45 12.12
N ALA A 83 25.94 -18.68 11.92
CA ALA A 83 25.47 -19.45 10.78
C ALA A 83 25.49 -18.51 9.57
N SER A 84 26.55 -18.60 8.78
CA SER A 84 26.62 -18.05 7.44
C SER A 84 25.52 -18.66 6.59
N TYR A 85 24.51 -17.87 6.21
CA TYR A 85 23.61 -18.22 5.12
C TYR A 85 24.39 -18.14 3.81
N SER A 86 25.16 -19.18 3.50
CA SER A 86 25.61 -19.46 2.15
C SER A 86 24.45 -20.13 1.41
N SER A 87 23.94 -19.45 0.39
CA SER A 87 22.98 -20.00 -0.56
C SER A 87 23.50 -21.32 -1.13
N SER A 88 22.96 -22.42 -0.62
CA SER A 88 23.10 -23.74 -1.23
C SER A 88 21.82 -23.97 -2.00
N ALA A 89 21.80 -23.49 -3.24
CA ALA A 89 20.79 -23.91 -4.21
C ALA A 89 21.10 -25.37 -4.60
N ALA A 90 20.61 -26.31 -3.80
CA ALA A 90 20.52 -27.72 -4.14
C ALA A 90 19.40 -28.34 -3.30
N ASP A 91 18.40 -28.90 -3.99
CA ASP A 91 17.29 -29.71 -3.48
C ASP A 91 16.17 -29.01 -2.70
N ALA A 92 15.66 -27.89 -3.22
CA ALA A 92 14.23 -27.63 -3.11
C ALA A 92 13.51 -28.42 -4.24
N PRO A 93 12.43 -29.18 -3.96
CA PRO A 93 11.65 -29.80 -5.02
C PRO A 93 11.17 -28.69 -5.96
N ALA A 94 11.50 -28.80 -7.25
CA ALA A 94 11.03 -27.85 -8.25
C ALA A 94 9.51 -27.70 -8.11
N PRO A 95 8.96 -26.47 -8.16
CA PRO A 95 7.52 -26.30 -8.16
C PRO A 95 6.98 -27.15 -9.32
N THR A 96 6.11 -28.10 -9.01
CA THR A 96 5.38 -28.87 -10.01
C THR A 96 4.79 -27.86 -10.98
N LYS A 97 5.24 -27.90 -12.25
CA LYS A 97 4.78 -26.97 -13.28
C LYS A 97 3.26 -26.98 -13.24
N THR A 98 2.66 -25.90 -12.74
CA THR A 98 1.23 -25.71 -12.75
C THR A 98 0.84 -25.78 -14.22
N GLU A 99 0.06 -26.78 -14.59
CA GLU A 99 -0.36 -26.95 -15.97
C GLU A 99 -1.19 -25.72 -16.36
N THR A 100 -0.73 -24.98 -17.37
CA THR A 100 -1.45 -23.82 -17.88
C THR A 100 -2.78 -24.29 -18.46
N LYS A 101 -3.88 -23.91 -17.81
CA LYS A 101 -5.25 -24.30 -18.15
C LYS A 101 -5.80 -23.53 -19.35
N LEU A 102 -5.40 -22.27 -19.52
CA LEU A 102 -5.86 -21.38 -20.59
C LEU A 102 -4.70 -20.64 -21.24
N SER A 103 -4.72 -20.53 -22.56
CA SER A 103 -3.78 -19.69 -23.31
C SER A 103 -4.15 -18.21 -23.21
N GLN A 104 -3.17 -17.32 -23.37
CA GLN A 104 -3.36 -15.87 -23.26
C GLN A 104 -4.23 -15.25 -24.36
N ASP A 105 -4.41 -15.96 -25.47
CA ASP A 105 -5.26 -15.58 -26.59
C ASP A 105 -6.69 -16.11 -26.45
N ASP A 106 -6.97 -16.95 -25.44
CA ASP A 106 -8.25 -17.63 -25.22
C ASP A 106 -8.72 -17.52 -23.76
N LEU A 107 -8.91 -16.28 -23.31
CA LEU A 107 -9.30 -15.96 -21.94
C LEU A 107 -10.79 -15.65 -21.80
N PHE A 108 -11.50 -15.42 -22.91
CA PHE A 108 -12.91 -15.09 -22.87
C PHE A 108 -13.75 -16.37 -22.98
N HIS A 109 -14.43 -16.72 -21.89
CA HIS A 109 -15.42 -17.80 -21.86
C HIS A 109 -16.66 -17.31 -21.10
N PRO A 110 -17.89 -17.63 -21.55
CA PRO A 110 -19.07 -17.45 -20.73
C PRO A 110 -18.86 -18.11 -19.37
N MET A 111 -19.20 -17.42 -18.27
CA MET A 111 -18.80 -17.87 -16.94
C MET A 111 -19.37 -19.26 -16.60
N SER A 112 -20.57 -19.59 -17.07
CA SER A 112 -21.18 -20.90 -16.85
C SER A 112 -20.57 -22.04 -17.67
N GLU A 113 -20.02 -21.75 -18.85
CA GLU A 113 -19.40 -22.74 -19.75
C GLU A 113 -17.87 -22.77 -19.63
N SER A 114 -17.29 -21.88 -18.81
CA SER A 114 -15.86 -21.75 -18.59
C SER A 114 -15.20 -23.11 -18.30
N PRO A 115 -14.01 -23.40 -18.87
CA PRO A 115 -13.27 -24.62 -18.52
C PRO A 115 -12.81 -24.66 -17.06
N ILE A 116 -12.79 -23.51 -16.37
CA ILE A 116 -12.32 -23.38 -14.99
C ILE A 116 -13.49 -23.60 -13.99
N PRO A 117 -13.43 -24.62 -13.12
CA PRO A 117 -14.53 -24.94 -12.21
C PRO A 117 -14.97 -23.78 -11.28
N SER A 118 -14.01 -23.00 -10.77
CA SER A 118 -14.32 -21.87 -9.88
C SER A 118 -15.05 -20.74 -10.59
N MET A 119 -14.87 -20.56 -11.91
CA MET A 119 -15.63 -19.58 -12.69
C MET A 119 -17.09 -20.02 -12.82
N ARG A 120 -17.33 -21.31 -13.10
CA ARG A 120 -18.69 -21.87 -13.16
C ARG A 120 -19.40 -21.81 -11.80
N GLN A 121 -18.67 -22.05 -10.72
CA GLN A 121 -19.21 -21.90 -9.35
C GLN A 121 -19.61 -20.46 -9.05
N ARG A 122 -18.79 -19.48 -9.44
CA ARG A 122 -19.13 -18.07 -9.31
C ARG A 122 -20.34 -17.68 -10.16
N ALA A 123 -20.44 -18.16 -11.39
CA ALA A 123 -21.61 -17.94 -12.24
C ALA A 123 -22.89 -18.48 -11.57
N ALA A 124 -22.83 -19.70 -11.02
CA ALA A 124 -23.94 -20.29 -10.29
C ALA A 124 -24.31 -19.49 -9.03
N TYR A 125 -23.32 -18.97 -8.31
CA TYR A 125 -23.55 -18.10 -7.17
C TYR A 125 -24.27 -16.80 -7.58
N ILE A 126 -23.80 -16.13 -8.63
CA ILE A 126 -24.42 -14.92 -9.19
C ILE A 126 -25.89 -15.22 -9.57
N ARG A 127 -26.14 -16.30 -10.31
CA ARG A 127 -27.52 -16.70 -10.69
C ARG A 127 -28.44 -17.00 -9.50
N GLN A 128 -27.89 -17.35 -8.33
CA GLN A 128 -28.69 -17.64 -7.13
C GLN A 128 -28.97 -16.40 -6.28
N HIS A 129 -28.11 -15.39 -6.33
CA HIS A 129 -28.15 -14.26 -5.38
C HIS A 129 -28.45 -12.93 -6.05
N ALA A 130 -27.97 -12.71 -7.27
CA ALA A 130 -28.19 -11.47 -7.99
C ALA A 130 -29.59 -11.42 -8.61
N TYR A 131 -30.20 -10.25 -8.57
CA TYR A 131 -31.52 -9.98 -9.12
C TYR A 131 -31.43 -9.25 -10.46
N CYS A 132 -32.42 -9.47 -11.32
CA CYS A 132 -32.51 -8.79 -12.60
C CYS A 132 -32.77 -7.28 -12.41
N PRO A 133 -32.01 -6.40 -13.07
CA PRO A 133 -32.15 -4.94 -12.97
C PRO A 133 -33.27 -4.38 -13.86
N HIS A 134 -34.10 -5.21 -14.49
CA HIS A 134 -35.21 -4.74 -15.33
C HIS A 134 -36.32 -4.08 -14.48
N PRO A 135 -36.91 -2.95 -14.90
CA PRO A 135 -37.93 -2.20 -14.15
C PRO A 135 -39.25 -2.96 -14.00
N ASP A 136 -39.49 -4.01 -14.80
CA ASP A 136 -40.70 -4.83 -14.67
C ASP A 136 -40.75 -5.60 -13.35
N HIS A 137 -39.61 -5.81 -12.68
CA HIS A 137 -39.56 -6.50 -11.41
C HIS A 137 -39.88 -5.55 -10.25
N ARG A 138 -40.80 -5.99 -9.38
CA ARG A 138 -41.17 -5.29 -8.14
C ARG A 138 -40.10 -5.46 -7.07
N MET A 139 -38.93 -4.89 -7.32
CA MET A 139 -37.82 -4.90 -6.37
C MET A 139 -37.62 -3.50 -5.81
N SER A 140 -37.67 -3.42 -4.48
CA SER A 140 -37.19 -2.24 -3.77
C SER A 140 -35.67 -2.19 -3.90
N ARG A 141 -35.16 -1.17 -4.57
CA ARG A 141 -33.71 -0.95 -4.68
C ARG A 141 -33.28 -0.07 -3.53
N VAL A 142 -32.22 -0.45 -2.84
CA VAL A 142 -31.58 0.48 -1.93
C VAL A 142 -30.79 1.44 -2.81
N THR A 143 -31.17 2.71 -2.82
CA THR A 143 -30.36 3.72 -3.49
C THR A 143 -29.01 3.77 -2.82
N PRO A 144 -28.00 4.27 -3.53
CA PRO A 144 -26.68 4.45 -2.95
C PRO A 144 -26.69 5.30 -1.65
N ASP A 145 -27.71 6.16 -1.42
CA ASP A 145 -27.93 6.94 -0.20
C ASP A 145 -28.49 6.14 0.99
N GLY A 146 -28.76 4.84 0.80
CA GLY A 146 -29.41 3.99 1.80
C GLY A 146 -30.93 4.14 1.85
N GLU A 147 -31.52 4.95 0.97
CA GLU A 147 -32.97 5.09 0.87
C GLU A 147 -33.54 3.93 0.05
N VAL A 148 -34.62 3.34 0.55
CA VAL A 148 -35.30 2.29 -0.20
C VAL A 148 -36.13 2.94 -1.30
N GLN A 149 -35.62 2.94 -2.53
CA GLN A 149 -36.39 3.31 -3.69
C GLN A 149 -37.55 2.31 -3.85
N PRO A 150 -38.80 2.80 -3.88
CA PRO A 150 -39.94 1.94 -4.13
C PRO A 150 -39.80 1.30 -5.52
N PRO A 151 -40.46 0.16 -5.74
CA PRO A 151 -40.50 -0.45 -7.06
C PRO A 151 -40.97 0.55 -8.12
N SER A 152 -40.44 0.43 -9.34
CA SER A 152 -40.92 1.22 -10.49
C SER A 152 -42.44 1.19 -10.57
N GLU A 153 -43.08 2.32 -10.87
CA GLU A 153 -44.54 2.41 -11.02
C GLU A 153 -45.08 1.43 -12.09
N ASN A 154 -44.21 1.04 -13.04
CA ASN A 154 -44.52 0.09 -14.12
C ASN A 154 -44.19 -1.37 -13.77
N ALA A 155 -43.73 -1.66 -12.56
CA ALA A 155 -43.33 -3.02 -12.16
C ALA A 155 -44.54 -3.95 -12.04
N THR A 156 -44.60 -4.94 -12.93
CA THR A 156 -45.71 -5.92 -13.01
C THR A 156 -45.34 -7.30 -12.47
N GLN A 157 -44.06 -7.67 -12.50
CA GLN A 157 -43.56 -9.00 -12.19
C GLN A 157 -42.93 -9.08 -10.79
N SER A 158 -42.85 -10.27 -10.20
CA SER A 158 -42.07 -10.52 -8.98
C SER A 158 -40.57 -10.40 -9.27
N PRO A 159 -39.71 -10.10 -8.26
CA PRO A 159 -38.26 -10.16 -8.42
C PRO A 159 -37.82 -11.52 -8.99
N ALA A 160 -36.98 -11.48 -10.02
CA ALA A 160 -36.39 -12.66 -10.63
C ALA A 160 -34.86 -12.58 -10.53
N HIS A 161 -34.22 -13.73 -10.36
CA HIS A 161 -32.76 -13.81 -10.37
C HIS A 161 -32.21 -13.76 -11.79
N VAL A 162 -30.96 -13.33 -11.92
CA VAL A 162 -30.26 -13.36 -13.21
C VAL A 162 -30.05 -14.81 -13.66
N ASP A 163 -30.20 -15.07 -14.95
CA ASP A 163 -30.02 -16.40 -15.54
C ASP A 163 -29.37 -16.30 -16.94
N PHE A 164 -29.82 -15.32 -17.73
CA PHE A 164 -29.29 -15.00 -19.04
C PHE A 164 -27.90 -14.38 -18.98
N GLU A 165 -26.94 -15.05 -19.62
CA GLU A 165 -25.58 -14.56 -19.83
C GLU A 165 -25.49 -13.74 -21.12
N CYS A 166 -24.92 -12.54 -21.03
CA CYS A 166 -24.69 -11.73 -22.21
C CYS A 166 -23.61 -12.39 -23.09
N PRO A 167 -23.84 -12.54 -24.42
CA PRO A 167 -22.87 -13.18 -25.31
C PRO A 167 -21.56 -12.41 -25.46
N ASP A 168 -21.57 -11.08 -25.24
CA ASP A 168 -20.41 -10.22 -25.46
C ASP A 168 -19.50 -10.12 -24.23
N CYS A 169 -20.06 -10.13 -23.02
CA CYS A 169 -19.30 -10.07 -21.76
C CYS A 169 -19.20 -11.40 -21.02
N GLY A 170 -20.08 -12.36 -21.29
CA GLY A 170 -20.09 -13.70 -20.69
C GLY A 170 -20.55 -13.75 -19.23
N VAL A 171 -21.14 -12.68 -18.69
CA VAL A 171 -21.61 -12.57 -17.30
C VAL A 171 -23.14 -12.72 -17.23
N PRO A 172 -23.69 -13.45 -16.25
CA PRO A 172 -25.14 -13.46 -16.00
C PRO A 172 -25.61 -12.07 -15.52
N VAL A 173 -26.49 -11.42 -16.30
CA VAL A 173 -26.87 -10.00 -16.07
C VAL A 173 -28.37 -9.75 -16.00
N TYR A 174 -29.18 -10.58 -16.66
CA TYR A 174 -30.65 -10.45 -16.68
C TYR A 174 -31.31 -11.81 -16.46
N CYS A 175 -32.59 -11.84 -16.08
CA CYS A 175 -33.32 -13.11 -15.93
C CYS A 175 -33.71 -13.74 -17.27
N SER A 176 -33.79 -12.96 -18.35
CA SER A 176 -34.18 -13.44 -19.68
C SER A 176 -33.52 -12.62 -20.78
N LYS A 177 -33.50 -13.18 -22.00
CA LYS A 177 -33.03 -12.49 -23.20
C LYS A 177 -33.87 -11.26 -23.52
N GLU A 178 -35.18 -11.32 -23.30
CA GLU A 178 -36.11 -10.22 -23.57
C GLU A 178 -35.77 -9.02 -22.71
N HIS A 179 -35.64 -9.20 -21.39
CA HIS A 179 -35.26 -8.11 -20.47
C HIS A 179 -33.86 -7.56 -20.77
N TRP A 180 -32.92 -8.40 -21.22
CA TRP A 180 -31.61 -7.93 -21.67
C TRP A 180 -31.71 -7.08 -22.95
N MET A 181 -32.55 -7.47 -23.92
CA MET A 181 -32.76 -6.70 -25.15
C MET A 181 -33.43 -5.36 -24.88
N ASP A 182 -34.41 -5.32 -23.98
CA ASP A 182 -35.12 -4.10 -23.60
C ASP A 182 -34.20 -3.09 -22.88
N HIS A 183 -33.24 -3.59 -22.10
CA HIS A 183 -32.23 -2.79 -21.39
C HIS A 183 -30.85 -2.79 -22.06
N TYR A 184 -30.77 -3.15 -23.34
CA TYR A 184 -29.50 -3.36 -24.03
C TYR A 184 -28.61 -2.11 -24.04
N GLU A 185 -29.19 -0.92 -24.23
CA GLU A 185 -28.45 0.35 -24.25
C GLU A 185 -27.77 0.65 -22.91
N GLN A 186 -28.44 0.37 -21.78
CA GLN A 186 -27.85 0.55 -20.45
C GLN A 186 -26.77 -0.49 -20.17
N HIS A 187 -26.99 -1.73 -20.61
CA HIS A 187 -25.98 -2.78 -20.49
C HIS A 187 -24.72 -2.46 -21.29
N LEU A 188 -24.84 -1.84 -22.48
CA LEU A 188 -23.71 -1.44 -23.31
C LEU A 188 -22.75 -0.48 -22.59
N GLU A 189 -23.23 0.33 -21.65
CA GLU A 189 -22.38 1.25 -20.87
C GLU A 189 -21.34 0.52 -20.01
N ILE A 190 -21.65 -0.71 -19.58
CA ILE A 190 -20.78 -1.51 -18.71
C ILE A 190 -20.29 -2.82 -19.34
N CYS A 191 -20.83 -3.22 -20.50
CA CYS A 191 -20.56 -4.52 -21.11
C CYS A 191 -19.07 -4.77 -21.35
N ASP A 192 -18.34 -3.76 -21.85
CA ASP A 192 -16.89 -3.85 -22.07
C ASP A 192 -16.11 -4.03 -20.76
N VAL A 193 -16.56 -3.38 -19.68
CA VAL A 193 -15.96 -3.52 -18.34
C VAL A 193 -16.21 -4.93 -17.81
N LEU A 194 -17.43 -5.45 -17.95
CA LEU A 194 -17.77 -6.82 -17.54
C LEU A 194 -16.97 -7.86 -18.32
N LYS A 195 -16.78 -7.64 -19.63
CA LYS A 195 -15.93 -8.50 -20.47
C LYS A 195 -14.50 -8.50 -19.97
N GLN A 196 -13.95 -7.32 -19.67
CA GLN A 196 -12.61 -7.16 -19.14
C GLN A 196 -12.44 -7.86 -17.79
N ILE A 197 -13.42 -7.75 -16.88
CA ILE A 197 -13.41 -8.47 -15.61
C ILE A 197 -13.38 -9.98 -15.85
N ASN A 198 -14.24 -10.46 -16.76
CA ASN A 198 -14.30 -11.88 -17.10
C ASN A 198 -12.96 -12.41 -17.62
N GLU A 199 -12.33 -11.70 -18.57
CA GLU A 199 -11.00 -12.05 -19.10
C GLU A 199 -9.91 -11.99 -18.02
N ASP A 200 -9.89 -10.96 -17.18
CA ASP A 200 -8.91 -10.79 -16.11
C ASP A 200 -9.03 -11.90 -15.03
N ASP A 201 -10.25 -12.37 -14.77
CA ASP A 201 -10.54 -13.46 -13.84
C ASP A 201 -10.16 -14.83 -14.39
N HIS A 202 -10.37 -15.06 -15.68
CA HIS A 202 -9.84 -16.23 -16.37
C HIS A 202 -8.32 -16.21 -16.42
N ASP A 203 -7.70 -15.04 -16.64
CA ASP A 203 -6.25 -14.89 -16.65
C ASP A 203 -5.64 -15.30 -15.31
N LEU A 204 -6.16 -14.77 -14.19
CA LEU A 204 -5.70 -15.15 -12.84
C LEU A 204 -5.77 -16.65 -12.56
N ARG A 205 -6.76 -17.34 -13.13
CA ARG A 205 -7.01 -18.76 -12.90
C ARG A 205 -6.45 -19.66 -14.00
N SER A 206 -5.83 -19.07 -15.02
CA SER A 206 -5.22 -19.77 -16.16
C SER A 206 -4.02 -20.63 -15.75
N GLY A 207 -3.42 -20.38 -14.59
CA GLY A 207 -2.21 -21.08 -14.13
C GLY A 207 -0.93 -20.60 -14.80
N ARG A 208 -0.98 -19.52 -15.60
CA ARG A 208 0.23 -18.93 -16.19
C ARG A 208 1.17 -18.37 -15.12
N PHE A 209 2.41 -18.16 -15.52
CA PHE A 209 3.35 -17.37 -14.74
C PHE A 209 3.04 -15.86 -14.89
N PHE A 210 3.08 -15.13 -13.78
CA PHE A 210 2.83 -13.69 -13.73
C PHE A 210 4.15 -12.92 -13.50
N PRO A 211 4.86 -12.52 -14.58
CA PRO A 211 6.03 -11.63 -14.43
C PRO A 211 5.68 -10.29 -13.76
N GLU A 212 4.41 -9.89 -13.78
CA GLU A 212 3.88 -8.67 -13.18
C GLU A 212 3.92 -8.67 -11.64
N PHE A 213 4.00 -9.86 -11.02
CA PHE A 213 4.16 -10.01 -9.57
C PHE A 213 5.62 -10.08 -9.12
N GLN A 214 6.57 -9.97 -10.05
CA GLN A 214 7.98 -9.77 -9.71
C GLN A 214 8.22 -8.28 -9.45
N TYR A 215 8.18 -7.91 -8.17
CA TYR A 215 8.31 -6.52 -7.76
C TYR A 215 9.77 -6.04 -7.74
N ALA A 216 9.94 -4.73 -7.92
CA ALA A 216 11.26 -4.11 -7.88
C ALA A 216 11.90 -4.21 -6.48
N GLY A 217 13.21 -4.44 -6.46
CA GLY A 217 14.00 -4.41 -5.23
C GLY A 217 14.33 -3.00 -4.73
N PRO A 218 15.26 -2.90 -3.76
CA PRO A 218 15.80 -1.62 -3.32
C PRO A 218 16.48 -0.88 -4.49
N GLN A 219 16.27 0.43 -4.55
CA GLN A 219 16.97 1.31 -5.49
C GLN A 219 18.07 2.10 -4.79
N LEU A 220 18.95 2.72 -5.57
CA LEU A 220 19.91 3.69 -5.07
C LEU A 220 19.17 4.83 -4.36
N GLU A 221 19.68 5.28 -3.22
CA GLU A 221 19.03 6.34 -2.42
C GLU A 221 18.93 7.66 -3.22
N GLU A 222 19.88 7.90 -4.12
CA GLU A 222 19.88 9.08 -5.00
C GLU A 222 18.91 8.97 -6.19
N ALA A 223 18.35 7.79 -6.46
CA ALA A 223 17.42 7.60 -7.57
C ALA A 223 16.07 8.24 -7.21
N MET A 224 15.69 9.27 -7.97
CA MET A 224 14.41 9.95 -7.79
C MET A 224 13.25 9.07 -8.26
N VAL A 225 12.20 9.00 -7.43
CA VAL A 225 10.94 8.35 -7.79
C VAL A 225 9.99 9.39 -8.38
N ASN A 226 9.45 9.12 -9.56
CA ASN A 226 8.37 9.93 -10.12
C ASN A 226 7.02 9.31 -9.75
N MET A 227 6.15 10.06 -9.06
CA MET A 227 4.84 9.60 -8.60
C MET A 227 3.67 10.24 -9.36
N GLU A 228 3.88 10.71 -10.58
CA GLU A 228 2.84 11.41 -11.35
C GLU A 228 1.77 10.46 -11.93
N SER A 229 2.18 9.26 -12.36
CA SER A 229 1.35 8.19 -12.93
C SER A 229 1.91 6.80 -12.62
N TRP A 230 1.12 5.75 -12.86
CA TRP A 230 1.57 4.36 -12.74
C TRP A 230 2.82 4.07 -13.61
N ASP A 231 2.82 4.48 -14.88
CA ASP A 231 3.93 4.19 -15.80
C ASP A 231 5.25 4.82 -15.36
N THR A 232 5.19 6.10 -14.96
CA THR A 232 6.38 6.83 -14.51
C THR A 232 6.90 6.29 -13.18
N PHE A 233 6.00 5.87 -12.28
CA PHE A 233 6.35 5.22 -11.03
C PHE A 233 7.03 3.88 -11.25
N LEU A 234 6.41 2.98 -12.02
CA LEU A 234 6.97 1.65 -12.29
C LEU A 234 8.31 1.74 -13.02
N TYR A 235 8.44 2.67 -13.97
CA TYR A 235 9.70 2.93 -14.67
C TYR A 235 10.80 3.42 -13.73
N THR A 236 10.54 4.47 -12.94
CA THR A 236 11.57 5.04 -12.04
C THR A 236 11.96 4.11 -10.91
N ARG A 237 11.04 3.24 -10.45
CA ARG A 237 11.32 2.17 -9.48
C ARG A 237 11.97 0.94 -10.08
N ALA A 238 12.24 0.92 -11.40
CA ALA A 238 12.85 -0.21 -12.12
C ALA A 238 12.06 -1.53 -11.99
N PHE A 239 10.73 -1.48 -12.09
CA PHE A 239 9.92 -2.67 -12.29
C PHE A 239 10.18 -3.27 -13.68
N ASN A 240 9.86 -4.56 -13.84
CA ASN A 240 9.81 -5.17 -15.17
C ASN A 240 8.86 -4.37 -16.07
N ALA A 241 9.26 -4.14 -17.32
CA ALA A 241 8.41 -3.41 -18.27
C ALA A 241 7.12 -4.18 -18.54
N ILE A 242 5.99 -3.60 -18.18
CA ILE A 242 4.66 -4.15 -18.42
C ILE A 242 4.07 -3.39 -19.62
N ASN A 243 3.98 -4.05 -20.77
CA ASN A 243 3.50 -3.43 -22.01
C ASN A 243 2.03 -3.72 -22.31
N SER A 244 1.42 -4.65 -21.58
CA SER A 244 0.02 -5.05 -21.76
C SER A 244 -0.87 -4.38 -20.71
N ASP A 245 -2.00 -3.84 -21.13
CA ASP A 245 -2.99 -3.26 -20.22
C ASP A 245 -3.48 -4.28 -19.19
N ARG A 246 -3.66 -5.55 -19.59
CA ARG A 246 -4.03 -6.64 -18.67
C ARG A 246 -3.00 -6.85 -17.58
N GLY A 247 -1.72 -6.95 -17.95
CA GLY A 247 -0.64 -7.04 -16.97
C GLY A 247 -0.62 -5.85 -16.01
N MET A 248 -0.88 -4.63 -16.50
CA MET A 248 -0.99 -3.44 -15.67
C MET A 248 -2.16 -3.51 -14.68
N ARG A 249 -3.32 -4.01 -15.10
CA ARG A 249 -4.46 -4.25 -14.21
C ARG A 249 -4.11 -5.23 -13.09
N GLN A 250 -3.43 -6.34 -13.40
CA GLN A 250 -3.02 -7.31 -12.38
C GLN A 250 -1.98 -6.75 -11.41
N ALA A 251 -0.96 -6.04 -11.90
CA ALA A 251 0.07 -5.42 -11.06
C ALA A 251 -0.53 -4.37 -10.10
N THR A 252 -1.36 -3.47 -10.63
CA THR A 252 -1.91 -2.35 -9.89
C THR A 252 -2.97 -2.76 -8.86
N ARG A 253 -3.67 -3.90 -9.05
CA ARG A 253 -4.60 -4.48 -8.05
C ARG A 253 -3.97 -4.65 -6.67
N LEU A 254 -2.73 -5.13 -6.60
CA LEU A 254 -2.04 -5.36 -5.33
C LEU A 254 -1.22 -4.13 -4.90
N LEU A 255 -0.54 -3.48 -5.84
CA LEU A 255 0.34 -2.35 -5.55
C LEU A 255 -0.42 -1.09 -5.10
N THR A 256 -1.71 -0.95 -5.46
CA THR A 256 -2.49 0.25 -5.13
C THR A 256 -2.46 0.58 -3.64
N TYR A 257 -2.46 -0.40 -2.74
CA TYR A 257 -2.50 -0.17 -1.30
C TYR A 257 -1.23 0.51 -0.75
N PRO A 258 -0.02 -0.08 -0.85
CA PRO A 258 1.20 0.59 -0.39
C PRO A 258 1.52 1.84 -1.21
N VAL A 259 1.26 1.83 -2.52
CA VAL A 259 1.62 2.98 -3.38
C VAL A 259 0.69 4.17 -3.11
N THR A 260 -0.58 3.97 -2.78
CA THR A 260 -1.46 5.08 -2.35
C THR A 260 -0.91 5.76 -1.10
N ILE A 261 -0.53 4.99 -0.08
CA ILE A 261 0.10 5.53 1.14
C ILE A 261 1.39 6.27 0.80
N GLY A 262 2.27 5.64 0.03
CA GLY A 262 3.52 6.24 -0.42
C GLY A 262 3.29 7.54 -1.18
N SER A 263 2.32 7.59 -2.09
CA SER A 263 2.04 8.77 -2.91
C SER A 263 1.60 9.99 -2.09
N VAL A 264 0.92 9.78 -0.97
CA VAL A 264 0.50 10.87 -0.06
C VAL A 264 1.65 11.30 0.85
N LEU A 265 2.42 10.34 1.38
CA LEU A 265 3.43 10.57 2.42
C LEU A 265 4.85 10.82 1.90
N HIS A 266 5.13 10.57 0.63
CA HIS A 266 6.45 10.76 0.04
C HIS A 266 6.77 12.24 -0.21
N GLU A 267 8.05 12.63 -0.19
CA GLU A 267 8.46 14.02 -0.39
C GLU A 267 8.16 14.51 -1.82
N LEU A 268 8.27 13.61 -2.81
CA LEU A 268 7.91 13.84 -4.22
C LEU A 268 6.45 13.47 -4.53
N SER A 269 5.57 13.63 -3.55
CA SER A 269 4.13 13.41 -3.72
C SER A 269 3.57 14.20 -4.91
N PRO A 270 2.66 13.62 -5.73
CA PRO A 270 2.02 14.36 -6.80
C PRO A 270 1.04 15.43 -6.29
N TYR A 271 0.63 15.35 -5.02
CA TYR A 271 -0.33 16.26 -4.41
C TYR A 271 0.35 17.53 -3.89
N ASN A 272 -0.17 18.69 -4.31
CA ASN A 272 0.41 20.01 -4.03
C ASN A 272 -0.68 21.10 -3.93
N ILE A 273 -0.33 22.29 -3.43
CA ILE A 273 -1.31 23.40 -3.22
C ILE A 273 -1.69 24.11 -4.53
N ARG A 274 -0.98 23.86 -5.64
CA ARG A 274 -1.28 24.53 -6.89
C ARG A 274 -2.65 24.06 -7.41
N LYS A 275 -3.24 24.85 -8.32
CA LYS A 275 -4.52 24.52 -8.93
C LYS A 275 -4.50 23.09 -9.51
N GLY A 276 -5.42 22.24 -9.05
CA GLY A 276 -5.51 20.84 -9.43
C GLY A 276 -4.65 19.86 -8.62
N GLY A 277 -3.83 20.33 -7.67
CA GLY A 277 -2.98 19.49 -6.82
C GLY A 277 -3.67 18.95 -5.55
N ARG A 278 -4.89 19.42 -5.24
CA ARG A 278 -5.80 18.92 -4.17
C ARG A 278 -5.30 19.01 -2.73
N LEU A 279 -4.07 19.43 -2.49
CA LEU A 279 -3.53 19.56 -1.14
C LEU A 279 -3.98 20.87 -0.51
N THR A 280 -4.64 20.82 0.64
CA THR A 280 -5.06 22.01 1.37
C THR A 280 -3.89 22.65 2.13
N THR A 281 -4.08 23.86 2.67
CA THR A 281 -3.09 24.52 3.52
C THR A 281 -2.82 23.74 4.82
N GLU A 282 -3.87 23.18 5.44
CA GLU A 282 -3.75 22.30 6.60
C GLU A 282 -3.12 20.95 6.24
N GLY A 283 -3.40 20.46 5.03
CA GLY A 283 -2.74 19.31 4.41
C GLY A 283 -1.24 19.52 4.29
N LEU A 284 -0.81 20.66 3.76
CA LEU A 284 0.62 20.99 3.66
C LEU A 284 1.27 21.00 5.04
N LYS A 285 0.67 21.66 6.04
CA LYS A 285 1.22 21.70 7.41
C LYS A 285 1.39 20.29 8.00
N SER A 286 0.38 19.43 7.82
CA SER A 286 0.35 18.09 8.40
C SER A 286 1.28 17.12 7.68
N PHE A 287 1.17 17.03 6.34
CA PHE A 287 1.98 16.09 5.57
C PHE A 287 3.43 16.54 5.42
N SER A 288 3.75 17.84 5.43
CA SER A 288 5.17 18.27 5.39
C SER A 288 5.94 17.84 6.63
N ALA A 289 5.28 17.85 7.79
CA ALA A 289 5.84 17.34 9.04
C ALA A 289 6.17 15.84 8.94
N LEU A 290 5.21 15.01 8.51
CA LEU A 290 5.44 13.58 8.28
C LEU A 290 6.50 13.32 7.20
N ARG A 291 6.44 14.05 6.07
CA ARG A 291 7.41 13.92 4.96
C ARG A 291 8.83 14.20 5.44
N TYR A 292 9.03 15.23 6.27
CA TYR A 292 10.33 15.54 6.85
C TYR A 292 10.85 14.38 7.71
N THR A 293 9.99 13.82 8.56
CA THR A 293 10.32 12.68 9.42
C THR A 293 10.60 11.39 8.64
N LEU A 294 9.86 11.15 7.56
CA LEU A 294 10.00 9.96 6.70
C LEU A 294 11.24 10.02 5.79
N HIS A 295 11.81 11.21 5.58
CA HIS A 295 13.04 11.42 4.80
C HIS A 295 14.11 12.14 5.64
N PRO A 296 14.56 11.52 6.75
CA PRO A 296 15.51 12.17 7.64
C PRO A 296 16.83 12.45 6.89
N PRO A 297 17.47 13.63 7.04
CA PRO A 297 18.71 13.93 6.34
C PRO A 297 19.79 12.90 6.69
N ARG A 298 20.74 12.67 5.77
CA ARG A 298 21.88 11.78 6.02
C ARG A 298 22.57 12.16 7.32
N SER A 299 22.45 11.32 8.34
CA SER A 299 23.13 11.52 9.61
C SER A 299 24.61 11.23 9.38
N GLY A 300 25.44 12.26 9.44
CA GLY A 300 26.91 12.15 9.39
C GLY A 300 27.50 11.56 10.66
N GLY A 301 26.77 10.70 11.38
CA GLY A 301 27.28 9.98 12.52
C GLY A 301 28.42 9.08 12.06
N ASP A 302 29.64 9.47 12.37
CA ASP A 302 30.75 8.53 12.36
C ASP A 302 30.41 7.50 13.43
N GLY A 303 30.55 6.20 13.15
CA GLY A 303 30.29 5.11 14.11
C GLY A 303 31.15 5.15 15.39
N SER A 304 31.78 6.28 15.69
CA SER A 304 32.40 6.62 16.96
C SER A 304 31.34 6.95 18.02
N ILE A 305 31.69 6.72 19.28
CA ILE A 305 30.83 6.99 20.43
C ILE A 305 30.42 8.48 20.52
N LYS A 306 31.20 9.40 19.93
CA LYS A 306 30.91 10.84 19.90
C LYS A 306 29.96 11.24 18.77
N GLY A 307 29.77 10.39 17.76
CA GLY A 307 28.90 10.61 16.60
C GLY A 307 27.53 9.93 16.69
N LEU A 308 27.28 9.15 17.75
CA LEU A 308 25.99 8.50 18.00
C LEU A 308 24.89 9.55 18.15
N ARG A 309 24.07 9.70 17.12
CA ARG A 309 22.83 10.47 17.18
C ARG A 309 21.69 9.55 17.59
N PRO A 310 20.76 9.99 18.44
CA PRO A 310 19.54 9.23 18.72
C PRO A 310 18.84 8.89 17.41
N GLU A 311 18.57 7.60 17.19
CA GLU A 311 17.75 7.18 16.05
C GLU A 311 16.32 7.68 16.25
N ALA A 312 15.71 8.18 15.18
CA ALA A 312 14.32 8.58 15.21
C ALA A 312 13.44 7.37 15.58
N PRO A 313 12.33 7.60 16.31
CA PRO A 313 11.37 6.54 16.56
C PRO A 313 10.78 6.03 15.23
N PRO A 314 10.31 4.77 15.17
CA PRO A 314 9.64 4.26 13.98
C PRO A 314 8.40 5.07 13.65
N ALA A 315 8.16 5.32 12.36
CA ALA A 315 6.89 5.90 11.91
C ALA A 315 5.82 4.80 11.92
N ARG A 316 4.69 5.05 12.60
CA ARG A 316 3.59 4.09 12.74
C ARG A 316 2.50 4.41 11.74
N ILE A 317 2.17 3.44 10.91
CA ILE A 317 1.07 3.55 9.93
C ILE A 317 -0.02 2.58 10.38
N PHE A 318 -1.13 3.12 10.83
CA PHE A 318 -2.27 2.35 11.32
C PHE A 318 -3.25 2.13 10.18
N VAL A 319 -3.38 0.90 9.71
CA VAL A 319 -4.41 0.49 8.75
C VAL A 319 -5.61 -0.03 9.54
N LEU A 320 -6.69 0.74 9.56
CA LEU A 320 -7.89 0.41 10.35
C LEU A 320 -8.98 -0.18 9.45
N GLY A 321 -9.76 -1.10 10.01
CA GLY A 321 -10.74 -1.87 9.23
C GLY A 321 -10.06 -2.79 8.21
N ALA A 322 -8.83 -3.23 8.50
CA ALA A 322 -8.06 -4.06 7.58
C ALA A 322 -8.79 -5.38 7.29
N ARG A 323 -8.98 -5.68 6.01
CA ARG A 323 -9.62 -6.89 5.48
C ARG A 323 -8.64 -7.55 4.51
N ALA A 324 -8.90 -7.45 3.21
CA ALA A 324 -8.04 -7.98 2.15
C ALA A 324 -6.59 -7.44 2.23
N GLU A 325 -6.40 -6.22 2.74
CA GLU A 325 -5.10 -5.56 2.90
C GLU A 325 -4.13 -6.34 3.80
N SER A 326 -4.69 -7.02 4.80
CA SER A 326 -3.94 -7.84 5.75
C SER A 326 -3.43 -9.14 5.14
N SER A 327 -4.14 -9.66 4.15
CA SER A 327 -3.82 -10.88 3.41
C SER A 327 -2.89 -10.65 2.21
N LEU A 328 -2.54 -9.39 1.91
CA LEU A 328 -1.64 -9.08 0.80
C LEU A 328 -0.25 -9.71 1.03
N PRO A 329 0.39 -10.22 -0.04
CA PRO A 329 1.75 -10.73 0.03
C PRO A 329 2.71 -9.70 0.62
N ARG A 330 3.63 -10.15 1.49
CA ARG A 330 4.54 -9.24 2.19
C ARG A 330 5.44 -8.46 1.25
N ASP A 331 5.84 -9.04 0.13
CA ASP A 331 6.64 -8.36 -0.90
C ASP A 331 5.95 -7.13 -1.51
N VAL A 332 4.61 -7.10 -1.49
CA VAL A 332 3.81 -5.92 -1.88
C VAL A 332 4.02 -4.81 -0.86
N TRP A 333 3.85 -5.11 0.43
CA TRP A 333 4.02 -4.15 1.52
C TRP A 333 5.47 -3.66 1.65
N VAL A 334 6.46 -4.50 1.35
CA VAL A 334 7.89 -4.13 1.33
C VAL A 334 8.16 -3.02 0.31
N GLN A 335 7.36 -2.87 -0.75
CA GLN A 335 7.50 -1.72 -1.67
C GLN A 335 7.34 -0.38 -0.96
N LEU A 336 6.54 -0.31 0.11
CA LEU A 336 6.45 0.90 0.93
C LEU A 336 7.78 1.19 1.64
N ALA A 337 8.45 0.17 2.19
CA ALA A 337 9.75 0.33 2.84
C ALA A 337 10.84 0.74 1.84
N HIS A 338 10.76 0.29 0.58
CA HIS A 338 11.65 0.74 -0.49
C HIS A 338 11.51 2.23 -0.83
N LEU A 339 10.34 2.84 -0.59
CA LEU A 339 10.13 4.28 -0.76
C LEU A 339 10.72 5.11 0.40
N PHE A 340 10.93 4.50 1.56
CA PHE A 340 11.44 5.17 2.76
C PHE A 340 12.67 4.45 3.35
N PRO A 341 13.80 4.35 2.61
CA PRO A 341 14.90 3.44 2.95
C PRO A 341 15.62 3.79 4.26
N ARG A 342 15.52 5.05 4.73
CA ARG A 342 16.21 5.52 5.95
C ARG A 342 15.33 5.48 7.20
N GLN A 343 14.03 5.33 7.06
CA GLN A 343 13.09 5.40 8.16
C GLN A 343 12.54 4.00 8.48
N ARG A 344 12.44 3.68 9.77
CA ARG A 344 11.78 2.44 10.20
C ARG A 344 10.27 2.63 10.20
N LEU A 345 9.57 1.70 9.58
CA LEU A 345 8.11 1.69 9.47
C LEU A 345 7.54 0.57 10.34
N HIS A 346 6.50 0.91 11.09
CA HIS A 346 5.66 -0.07 11.77
C HIS A 346 4.25 0.01 11.19
N LEU A 347 3.89 -0.96 10.37
CA LEU A 347 2.55 -1.10 9.82
C LEU A 347 1.68 -1.88 10.79
N ILE A 348 0.64 -1.24 11.32
CA ILE A 348 -0.24 -1.80 12.34
C ILE A 348 -1.61 -1.97 11.71
N MET A 349 -2.00 -3.21 11.44
CA MET A 349 -3.29 -3.56 10.85
C MET A 349 -4.26 -3.92 11.97
N ILE A 350 -5.39 -3.22 12.05
CA ILE A 350 -6.39 -3.40 13.11
C ILE A 350 -7.74 -3.60 12.44
N GLY A 351 -8.43 -4.69 12.78
CA GLY A 351 -9.80 -4.92 12.36
C GLY A 351 -10.29 -6.30 12.75
N PRO A 352 -11.61 -6.47 12.98
CA PRO A 352 -12.20 -7.78 13.32
C PRO A 352 -11.97 -8.83 12.21
N GLU A 353 -11.86 -8.38 10.96
CA GLU A 353 -11.67 -9.23 9.78
C GLU A 353 -10.21 -9.25 9.28
N SER A 354 -9.26 -8.76 10.09
CA SER A 354 -7.84 -8.64 9.70
C SER A 354 -7.07 -9.96 9.60
N MET A 355 -7.73 -11.09 9.91
CA MET A 355 -7.19 -12.44 9.73
C MET A 355 -8.05 -13.28 8.77
N LEU A 356 -8.99 -12.66 8.05
CA LEU A 356 -9.78 -13.34 7.02
C LEU A 356 -8.85 -13.86 5.92
N ASN A 357 -9.06 -15.11 5.48
CA ASN A 357 -8.21 -15.81 4.50
C ASN A 357 -6.77 -16.09 4.98
N ARG A 358 -6.52 -16.06 6.30
CA ARG A 358 -5.24 -16.42 6.93
C ARG A 358 -5.44 -17.57 7.93
N ASP A 359 -6.25 -18.55 7.55
CA ASP A 359 -6.69 -19.65 8.44
C ASP A 359 -5.51 -20.51 8.92
N ASP A 360 -4.45 -20.62 8.12
CA ASP A 360 -3.22 -21.36 8.45
C ASP A 360 -2.41 -20.72 9.59
N GLU A 361 -2.67 -19.44 9.92
CA GLU A 361 -1.98 -18.71 10.99
C GLU A 361 -2.69 -18.85 12.35
N PHE A 362 -3.76 -19.62 12.42
CA PHE A 362 -4.43 -19.94 13.67
C PHE A 362 -3.77 -21.14 14.39
N PRO A 363 -3.81 -21.18 15.74
CA PRO A 363 -4.47 -20.24 16.64
C PRO A 363 -3.68 -18.94 16.83
N LEU A 364 -4.41 -17.85 17.09
CA LEU A 364 -3.79 -16.56 17.42
C LEU A 364 -2.90 -16.67 18.67
N PRO A 365 -1.83 -15.86 18.76
CA PRO A 365 -0.99 -15.80 19.93
C PRO A 365 -1.80 -15.54 21.22
N PRO A 366 -1.44 -16.20 22.35
CA PRO A 366 -2.17 -16.01 23.59
C PRO A 366 -2.04 -14.57 24.09
N ARG A 367 -3.15 -14.04 24.62
CA ARG A 367 -3.17 -12.71 25.26
C ARG A 367 -2.34 -12.77 26.54
N THR A 368 -1.24 -12.04 26.56
CA THR A 368 -0.28 -11.97 27.69
C THR A 368 -0.09 -10.51 28.10
N PRO A 369 0.47 -10.20 29.29
CA PRO A 369 0.77 -8.81 29.66
C PRO A 369 1.66 -8.08 28.64
N SER A 370 2.54 -8.80 27.94
CA SER A 370 3.37 -8.27 26.86
C SER A 370 2.67 -8.16 25.50
N ASN A 371 1.59 -8.91 25.29
CA ASN A 371 0.78 -8.90 24.08
C ASN A 371 -0.72 -8.97 24.45
N PRO A 372 -1.29 -7.87 24.96
CA PRO A 372 -2.63 -7.89 25.55
C PRO A 372 -3.73 -8.22 24.54
N TYR A 373 -3.51 -7.94 23.26
CA TYR A 373 -4.48 -8.16 22.19
C TYR A 373 -4.24 -9.43 21.38
N GLY A 374 -3.21 -10.23 21.72
CA GLY A 374 -2.86 -11.43 20.93
C GLY A 374 -2.44 -11.08 19.51
N ALA A 375 -1.78 -9.94 19.33
CA ALA A 375 -1.32 -9.45 18.04
C ALA A 375 -0.37 -10.45 17.37
N VAL A 376 -0.56 -10.70 16.08
CA VAL A 376 0.39 -11.41 15.23
C VAL A 376 1.47 -10.41 14.82
N VAL A 377 2.68 -10.60 15.34
CA VAL A 377 3.80 -9.67 15.13
C VAL A 377 4.82 -10.31 14.20
N GLU A 378 4.85 -9.81 12.97
CA GLU A 378 5.84 -10.19 11.97
C GLU A 378 7.01 -9.21 12.05
N ASP A 379 7.98 -9.59 12.89
CA ASP A 379 9.24 -8.87 12.98
C ASP A 379 10.16 -9.31 11.82
N ARG A 380 10.86 -8.34 11.20
CA ARG A 380 11.80 -8.57 10.08
C ARG A 380 11.17 -8.95 8.74
N VAL A 381 9.99 -8.44 8.42
CA VAL A 381 9.47 -8.47 7.03
C VAL A 381 10.48 -7.80 6.08
N TRP A 382 11.07 -6.69 6.52
CA TRP A 382 12.22 -6.04 5.89
C TRP A 382 13.09 -5.42 7.02
N PRO A 383 14.40 -5.15 6.84
CA PRO A 383 15.22 -4.57 7.90
C PRO A 383 14.68 -3.26 8.50
N THR A 384 13.91 -2.49 7.74
CA THR A 384 13.27 -1.25 8.18
C THR A 384 11.74 -1.36 8.31
N MET A 385 11.16 -2.56 8.26
CA MET A 385 9.71 -2.74 8.32
C MET A 385 9.27 -3.85 9.27
N LYS A 386 8.31 -3.52 10.11
CA LYS A 386 7.59 -4.44 10.99
C LYS A 386 6.10 -4.38 10.67
N ILE A 387 5.44 -5.52 10.67
CA ILE A 387 3.98 -5.61 10.52
C ILE A 387 3.38 -6.20 11.79
N SER A 388 2.27 -5.65 12.26
CA SER A 388 1.52 -6.20 13.40
C SER A 388 0.04 -6.21 13.08
N THR A 389 -0.59 -7.37 13.17
CA THR A 389 -2.02 -7.55 12.92
C THR A 389 -2.75 -7.80 14.23
N ILE A 390 -3.85 -7.06 14.46
CA ILE A 390 -4.65 -7.13 15.68
C ILE A 390 -6.12 -7.35 15.31
N VAL A 391 -6.69 -8.46 15.81
CA VAL A 391 -8.10 -8.82 15.64
C VAL A 391 -8.91 -8.19 16.77
N ASP A 392 -9.20 -6.89 16.63
CA ASP A 392 -10.08 -6.12 17.50
C ASP A 392 -10.56 -4.85 16.77
N TYR A 393 -11.49 -4.13 17.36
CA TYR A 393 -11.88 -2.79 16.92
C TYR A 393 -10.92 -1.73 17.49
N TYR A 394 -10.62 -0.71 16.68
CA TYR A 394 -9.69 0.35 17.09
C TYR A 394 -10.13 1.09 18.36
N HIS A 395 -11.42 1.41 18.50
CA HIS A 395 -11.94 2.13 19.67
C HIS A 395 -11.72 1.34 20.98
N ASN A 396 -11.71 0.01 20.96
CA ASN A 396 -11.38 -0.80 22.14
C ASN A 396 -9.92 -0.62 22.55
N ILE A 397 -9.01 -0.61 21.58
CA ILE A 397 -7.58 -0.44 21.83
C ILE A 397 -7.29 0.99 22.27
N HIS A 398 -7.88 1.99 21.60
CA HIS A 398 -7.67 3.40 21.89
C HIS A 398 -8.07 3.76 23.33
N ARG A 399 -9.23 3.27 23.82
CA ARG A 399 -9.71 3.52 25.20
C ARG A 399 -8.74 3.03 26.29
N THR A 400 -7.89 2.04 26.01
CA THR A 400 -6.87 1.58 26.97
C THR A 400 -5.60 2.42 26.98
N GLY A 401 -5.42 3.30 26.00
CA GLY A 401 -4.18 4.04 25.80
C GLY A 401 -3.01 3.19 25.30
N HIS A 402 -3.23 1.98 24.77
CA HIS A 402 -2.15 1.06 24.36
C HIS A 402 -1.13 1.68 23.39
N PHE A 403 -1.59 2.50 22.44
CA PHE A 403 -0.74 3.19 21.47
C PHE A 403 -0.42 4.64 21.85
N ALA A 404 -0.97 5.15 22.96
CA ALA A 404 -0.69 6.50 23.42
C ALA A 404 0.73 6.61 23.99
N PRO A 405 1.40 7.76 23.85
CA PRO A 405 0.94 8.97 23.15
C PRO A 405 0.97 8.84 21.62
N TYR A 406 0.06 9.54 20.96
CA TYR A 406 0.08 9.71 19.50
C TYR A 406 0.92 10.93 19.14
N ASP A 407 1.72 10.79 18.10
CA ASP A 407 2.58 11.83 17.56
C ASP A 407 2.23 12.07 16.09
N PRO A 408 1.56 13.19 15.74
CA PRO A 408 1.23 13.52 14.37
C PRO A 408 2.42 13.69 13.41
N TYR A 409 3.66 13.71 13.92
CA TYR A 409 4.89 13.75 13.13
C TYR A 409 5.42 12.35 12.76
N PHE A 410 4.94 11.29 13.43
CA PHE A 410 5.36 9.91 13.21
C PHE A 410 4.18 8.95 12.95
N ASP A 411 2.96 9.35 13.28
CA ASP A 411 1.76 8.52 13.17
C ASP A 411 0.86 8.98 12.03
N CYS A 412 0.32 8.02 11.30
CA CYS A 412 -0.69 8.22 10.28
C CYS A 412 -1.70 7.07 10.29
N PHE A 413 -2.97 7.41 10.09
CA PHE A 413 -4.06 6.45 9.95
C PHE A 413 -4.45 6.31 8.48
N VAL A 414 -4.79 5.10 8.08
CA VAL A 414 -5.24 4.76 6.73
C VAL A 414 -6.48 3.88 6.84
N LEU A 415 -7.53 4.30 6.15
CA LEU A 415 -8.82 3.64 6.08
C LEU A 415 -9.07 3.24 4.63
N PHE A 416 -8.88 1.96 4.31
CA PHE A 416 -9.15 1.44 2.97
C PHE A 416 -10.62 1.06 2.84
N HIS A 417 -11.33 1.74 1.94
CA HIS A 417 -12.75 1.50 1.66
C HIS A 417 -13.62 1.30 2.92
N PRO A 418 -13.53 2.19 3.92
CA PRO A 418 -14.14 1.94 5.23
C PRO A 418 -15.67 1.88 5.19
N GLY A 419 -16.31 2.52 4.20
CA GLY A 419 -17.75 2.66 4.14
C GLY A 419 -18.28 3.43 5.35
N LEU A 420 -17.69 4.60 5.65
CA LEU A 420 -18.06 5.42 6.81
C LEU A 420 -19.54 5.80 6.79
N GLY A 421 -20.06 6.15 5.61
CA GLY A 421 -21.46 6.53 5.40
C GLY A 421 -22.36 5.39 4.90
N HIS A 422 -21.83 4.19 4.71
CA HIS A 422 -22.62 3.06 4.24
C HIS A 422 -23.55 2.54 5.36
N PRO A 423 -24.85 2.33 5.12
CA PRO A 423 -25.82 1.99 6.17
C PRO A 423 -25.44 0.75 7.01
N ALA A 424 -24.79 -0.23 6.40
CA ALA A 424 -24.37 -1.46 7.08
C ALA A 424 -23.21 -1.25 8.09
N SER A 425 -22.27 -0.34 7.80
CA SER A 425 -21.01 -0.18 8.56
C SER A 425 -20.93 1.13 9.34
N ALA A 426 -21.74 2.14 9.01
CA ALA A 426 -21.67 3.47 9.62
C ALA A 426 -21.77 3.47 11.15
N HIS A 427 -22.52 2.52 11.72
CA HIS A 427 -22.68 2.40 13.17
C HIS A 427 -21.36 2.05 13.88
N GLU A 428 -20.51 1.21 13.27
CA GLU A 428 -19.21 0.80 13.85
C GLU A 428 -18.20 1.96 13.85
N TRP A 429 -18.29 2.84 12.85
CA TRP A 429 -17.43 4.01 12.70
C TRP A 429 -17.85 5.19 13.56
N SER A 430 -19.12 5.25 13.98
CA SER A 430 -19.65 6.36 14.79
C SER A 430 -18.89 6.57 16.10
N GLU A 431 -18.43 5.50 16.75
CA GLU A 431 -17.60 5.58 17.95
C GLU A 431 -16.11 5.80 17.62
N THR A 432 -15.64 5.21 16.52
CA THR A 432 -14.23 5.19 16.13
C THR A 432 -13.74 6.56 15.64
N VAL A 433 -14.55 7.26 14.82
CA VAL A 433 -14.12 8.50 14.14
C VAL A 433 -13.80 9.63 15.12
N PRO A 434 -14.63 9.93 16.16
CA PRO A 434 -14.26 10.93 17.16
C PRO A 434 -12.90 10.66 17.82
N MET A 435 -12.63 9.41 18.22
CA MET A 435 -11.35 9.00 18.81
C MET A 435 -10.18 9.16 17.84
N LEU A 436 -10.39 8.98 16.53
CA LEU A 436 -9.36 9.25 15.53
C LEU A 436 -9.07 10.75 15.43
N LEU A 437 -10.09 11.60 15.46
CA LEU A 437 -9.94 13.06 15.42
C LEU A 437 -9.25 13.61 16.69
N GLU A 438 -9.38 12.93 17.83
CA GLU A 438 -8.66 13.26 19.06
C GLU A 438 -7.14 13.12 18.91
N THR A 439 -6.66 12.14 18.12
CA THR A 439 -5.21 11.89 17.93
C THR A 439 -4.48 13.05 17.23
N LYS A 440 -5.20 13.89 16.48
CA LYS A 440 -4.66 14.94 15.60
C LYS A 440 -3.65 14.44 14.57
N ALA A 441 -3.54 13.13 14.36
CA ALA A 441 -2.75 12.52 13.31
C ALA A 441 -3.51 12.57 11.98
N PRO A 442 -2.82 12.62 10.83
CA PRO A 442 -3.45 12.54 9.52
C PRO A 442 -4.16 11.21 9.28
N ILE A 443 -5.38 11.27 8.74
CA ILE A 443 -6.22 10.13 8.40
C ILE A 443 -6.44 10.14 6.89
N ILE A 444 -5.88 9.16 6.18
CA ILE A 444 -6.06 8.94 4.75
C ILE A 444 -7.21 7.96 4.55
N VAL A 445 -8.13 8.29 3.65
CA VAL A 445 -9.34 7.51 3.39
C VAL A 445 -9.45 7.22 1.89
N THR A 446 -9.79 5.99 1.52
CA THR A 446 -10.05 5.61 0.12
C THR A 446 -11.49 5.11 -0.09
N GLY A 447 -11.95 5.12 -1.35
CA GLY A 447 -13.29 4.66 -1.74
C GLY A 447 -13.26 3.78 -2.99
N TYR A 448 -14.30 2.95 -3.17
CA TYR A 448 -14.46 2.06 -4.34
C TYR A 448 -15.00 2.77 -5.58
N THR A 449 -15.82 3.80 -5.35
CA THR A 449 -16.43 4.62 -6.38
C THR A 449 -16.42 6.10 -5.95
N GLN A 450 -16.74 7.00 -6.89
CA GLN A 450 -16.96 8.40 -6.57
C GLN A 450 -18.09 8.58 -5.56
N PHE A 451 -19.19 7.86 -5.80
CA PHE A 451 -20.38 7.92 -4.98
C PHE A 451 -20.08 7.51 -3.53
N ASP A 452 -19.40 6.37 -3.33
CA ASP A 452 -19.08 5.90 -1.97
C ASP A 452 -18.22 6.90 -1.20
N MET A 453 -17.25 7.51 -1.89
CA MET A 453 -16.40 8.53 -1.30
C MET A 453 -17.20 9.77 -0.88
N GLU A 454 -18.09 10.26 -1.75
CA GLU A 454 -18.95 11.41 -1.47
C GLU A 454 -19.91 11.15 -0.30
N ARG A 455 -20.51 9.95 -0.24
CA ARG A 455 -21.34 9.51 0.88
C ARG A 455 -20.56 9.48 2.20
N ASP A 456 -19.35 8.94 2.19
CA ASP A 456 -18.48 8.90 3.37
C ASP A 456 -18.13 10.32 3.86
N ILE A 457 -17.83 11.23 2.94
CA ILE A 457 -17.54 12.64 3.25
C ILE A 457 -18.77 13.35 3.81
N ALA A 458 -19.95 13.14 3.22
CA ALA A 458 -21.21 13.71 3.70
C ALA A 458 -21.53 13.22 5.12
N TRP A 459 -21.32 11.92 5.38
CA TRP A 459 -21.51 11.33 6.70
C TRP A 459 -20.54 11.90 7.75
N VAL A 460 -19.26 12.05 7.40
CA VAL A 460 -18.26 12.65 8.31
C VAL A 460 -18.59 14.12 8.58
N ASN A 461 -18.97 14.89 7.56
CA ASN A 461 -19.41 16.28 7.73
C ASN A 461 -20.62 16.40 8.65
N LYS A 462 -21.56 15.43 8.60
CA LYS A 462 -22.73 15.40 9.47
C LYS A 462 -22.38 15.00 10.91
N THR A 463 -21.51 14.02 11.08
CA THR A 463 -21.22 13.38 12.38
C THR A 463 -20.18 14.16 13.20
N ALA A 464 -19.17 14.73 12.55
CA ALA A 464 -18.05 15.44 13.18
C ALA A 464 -17.95 16.90 12.70
N ALA A 465 -19.11 17.53 12.46
CA ALA A 465 -19.21 18.87 11.89
C ALA A 465 -18.32 19.88 12.66
N GLY A 466 -17.35 20.46 11.97
CA GLY A 466 -16.48 21.49 12.54
C GLY A 466 -15.35 20.99 13.44
N GLU A 467 -15.19 19.67 13.64
CA GLU A 467 -14.12 19.07 14.46
C GLU A 467 -12.91 18.59 13.67
N PHE A 468 -12.97 18.60 12.34
CA PHE A 468 -11.89 18.19 11.46
C PHE A 468 -11.55 19.24 10.40
N ASP A 469 -10.31 19.14 9.89
CA ASP A 469 -9.81 19.84 8.72
C ASP A 469 -9.60 18.84 7.60
N ILE A 470 -9.97 19.20 6.37
CA ILE A 470 -9.62 18.43 5.18
C ILE A 470 -8.14 18.70 4.87
N LEU A 471 -7.34 17.63 4.77
CA LEU A 471 -5.93 17.68 4.40
C LEU A 471 -5.73 17.49 2.89
N LEU A 472 -6.49 16.59 2.29
CA LEU A 472 -6.46 16.30 0.86
C LEU A 472 -7.89 16.33 0.35
N GLU A 473 -8.17 17.20 -0.60
CA GLU A 473 -9.48 17.33 -1.22
C GLU A 473 -9.90 16.02 -1.90
N PRO A 474 -11.19 15.64 -1.84
CA PRO A 474 -11.71 14.45 -2.50
C PRO A 474 -11.45 14.42 -4.00
N GLY A 475 -11.26 13.22 -4.55
CA GLY A 475 -11.07 13.01 -5.98
C GLY A 475 -10.36 11.70 -6.29
N GLU A 476 -10.29 11.39 -7.59
CA GLU A 476 -9.71 10.15 -8.11
C GLU A 476 -8.25 9.97 -7.66
N ASN A 477 -7.92 8.78 -7.22
CA ASN A 477 -6.57 8.40 -6.82
C ASN A 477 -5.73 8.11 -8.06
N LYS A 478 -4.60 8.81 -8.19
CA LYS A 478 -3.62 8.59 -9.28
C LYS A 478 -3.08 7.16 -9.30
N PHE A 479 -3.10 6.49 -8.15
CA PHE A 479 -2.66 5.11 -7.97
C PHE A 479 -3.81 4.17 -7.62
N ARG A 480 -5.02 4.43 -8.11
CA ARG A 480 -6.12 3.45 -8.06
C ARG A 480 -5.75 2.16 -8.80
N SER A 481 -6.40 1.06 -8.46
CA SER A 481 -6.31 -0.14 -9.26
C SER A 481 -6.91 0.10 -10.64
N LEU A 482 -6.19 -0.28 -11.69
CA LEU A 482 -6.72 -0.25 -13.05
C LEU A 482 -7.66 -1.42 -13.33
N ARG A 483 -7.67 -2.42 -12.44
CA ARG A 483 -8.56 -3.56 -12.52
C ARG A 483 -9.92 -3.19 -11.94
N TRP A 484 -10.96 -3.63 -12.63
CA TRP A 484 -12.33 -3.61 -12.14
C TRP A 484 -12.65 -4.91 -11.40
N ASP A 485 -13.51 -4.79 -10.39
CA ASP A 485 -14.07 -5.89 -9.62
C ASP A 485 -15.59 -5.89 -9.81
N LEU A 486 -16.14 -7.10 -9.95
CA LEU A 486 -17.56 -7.35 -10.10
C LEU A 486 -18.18 -7.64 -8.74
N ASN A 487 -19.28 -6.96 -8.42
CA ASN A 487 -20.12 -7.32 -7.29
C ASN A 487 -20.98 -8.56 -7.64
N ASP A 488 -20.74 -9.67 -6.94
CA ASP A 488 -21.43 -10.93 -7.23
C ASP A 488 -22.93 -10.91 -6.87
N LEU A 489 -23.36 -9.96 -6.04
CA LEU A 489 -24.77 -9.76 -5.65
C LEU A 489 -25.49 -8.79 -6.60
N ASP A 490 -24.75 -7.93 -7.30
CA ASP A 490 -25.29 -7.02 -8.30
C ASP A 490 -24.28 -6.84 -9.45
N PRO A 491 -24.37 -7.65 -10.52
CA PRO A 491 -23.45 -7.59 -11.64
C PRO A 491 -23.43 -6.26 -12.39
N GLN A 492 -24.39 -5.35 -12.16
CA GLN A 492 -24.38 -4.02 -12.74
C GLN A 492 -23.45 -3.06 -11.97
N ASP A 493 -23.16 -3.38 -10.71
CA ASP A 493 -22.29 -2.61 -9.84
C ASP A 493 -20.83 -3.07 -9.97
N VAL A 494 -20.05 -2.27 -10.68
CA VAL A 494 -18.61 -2.49 -10.89
C VAL A 494 -17.81 -1.47 -10.10
N SER A 495 -16.76 -1.95 -9.43
CA SER A 495 -15.94 -1.11 -8.55
C SER A 495 -14.46 -1.22 -8.88
N SER A 496 -13.69 -0.23 -8.46
CA SER A 496 -12.23 -0.22 -8.64
C SER A 496 -11.56 -0.01 -7.29
N GLY A 497 -10.65 -0.91 -6.94
CA GLY A 497 -9.89 -0.81 -5.70
C GLY A 497 -9.17 0.53 -5.59
N ASN A 498 -9.45 1.27 -4.52
CA ASN A 498 -8.89 2.60 -4.22
C ASN A 498 -9.16 3.65 -5.31
N TRP A 499 -10.34 3.61 -5.94
CA TRP A 499 -10.76 4.61 -6.93
C TRP A 499 -10.56 6.04 -6.44
N GLY A 500 -11.05 6.36 -5.25
CA GLY A 500 -10.97 7.69 -4.64
C GLY A 500 -9.98 7.73 -3.49
N VAL A 501 -9.40 8.91 -3.25
CA VAL A 501 -8.59 9.18 -2.05
C VAL A 501 -8.90 10.56 -1.51
N TRP A 502 -8.95 10.71 -0.20
CA TRP A 502 -9.03 12.00 0.49
C TRP A 502 -8.39 11.87 1.87
N ALA A 503 -8.19 12.98 2.56
CA ALA A 503 -7.60 12.93 3.89
C ALA A 503 -8.17 14.01 4.80
N MET A 504 -8.22 13.70 6.09
CA MET A 504 -8.69 14.58 7.15
C MET A 504 -7.83 14.48 8.39
N ARG A 505 -8.00 15.43 9.31
CA ARG A 505 -7.35 15.45 10.63
C ARG A 505 -8.25 16.18 11.61
N GLY A 506 -8.29 15.78 12.87
CA GLY A 506 -8.95 16.59 13.89
C GLY A 506 -8.34 17.99 14.03
N LYS A 507 -9.18 19.00 14.29
CA LYS A 507 -8.75 20.38 14.47
C LYS A 507 -7.83 20.53 15.66
N ARG A 508 -6.83 21.41 15.51
CA ARG A 508 -6.02 21.92 16.60
C ARG A 508 -6.58 23.30 16.93
N TYR A 509 -7.21 23.44 18.10
CA TYR A 509 -7.63 24.77 18.55
C TYR A 509 -6.38 25.63 18.77
N GLU A 510 -6.29 26.75 18.07
CA GLU A 510 -5.26 27.74 18.35
C GLU A 510 -5.45 28.24 19.78
N THR A 511 -4.37 28.28 20.55
CA THR A 511 -4.39 28.87 21.89
C THR A 511 -4.70 30.36 21.72
N THR A 512 -5.95 30.76 21.90
CA THR A 512 -6.30 32.17 21.98
C THR A 512 -5.58 32.74 23.18
N THR A 513 -4.60 33.61 22.95
CA THR A 513 -4.08 34.47 24.00
C THR A 513 -5.28 35.25 24.53
N LYS A 514 -5.69 34.99 25.79
CA LYS A 514 -6.65 35.86 26.48
C LYS A 514 -6.16 37.29 26.28
N GLY A 515 -6.90 38.07 25.49
CA GLY A 515 -6.57 39.47 25.25
C GLY A 515 -6.45 40.17 26.60
N ALA A 516 -5.35 40.89 26.78
CA ALA A 516 -5.25 41.88 27.83
C ALA A 516 -6.43 42.84 27.64
N GLU A 517 -7.31 42.87 28.63
CA GLU A 517 -8.37 43.88 28.75
C GLU A 517 -7.71 45.27 28.62
N ALA A 518 -8.22 46.06 27.67
CA ALA A 518 -7.87 47.47 27.51
C ALA A 518 -8.80 48.33 28.38
#